data_AF-A0A0Q4N466-F1
#
_entry.id   AF-A0A0Q4N466-F1
#
_cell.length_a   1.000
_cell.length_b   1.000
_cell.length_c   1.000
_cell.angle_alpha   90.00
_cell.angle_beta   90.00
_cell.angle_gamma   90.00
#
_symmetry.space_group_name_H-M   'P 1'
#
loop_
_entity.id
_entity.type
_entity.pdbx_description
1 polymer ?
#
loop_
_entity_poly.entity_id
_entity_poly.type
_entity_poly.pdbx_seq_one_letter_code
_entity_poly.pdbx_strand_id
1 'polypeptide(L)' 'MEKTQPQVTAQNALGKAINYLASNWSKLERYVEEGFLPMDNNAAERAIRPFVIGRKNWL' A
#
# COMPACT_ATOMS: atom_id res chain seq x y z
N MET A 1 -16.02 5.11 -3.21
CA MET A 1 -15.53 3.85 -3.81
C MET A 1 -16.61 2.79 -4.03
N GLU A 2 -17.84 2.97 -3.56
CA GLU A 2 -18.92 1.98 -3.72
C GLU A 2 -19.32 1.68 -5.17
N LYS A 3 -19.12 2.63 -6.10
CA LYS A 3 -19.61 2.49 -7.48
C LYS A 3 -18.82 1.51 -8.36
N THR A 4 -17.63 1.07 -7.93
CA THR A 4 -16.74 0.22 -8.75
C THR A 4 -16.64 -1.23 -8.26
N GLN A 5 -17.16 -1.54 -7.08
CA GLN A 5 -17.03 -2.86 -6.48
C GLN A 5 -17.70 -4.02 -7.24
N PRO A 6 -18.82 -3.87 -7.99
CA PRO A 6 -19.45 -5.02 -8.62
C PRO A 6 -18.87 -5.40 -10.00
N GLN A 7 -17.87 -4.69 -10.54
CA GLN A 7 -17.43 -4.90 -11.92
C GLN A 7 -16.07 -5.59 -12.08
N VAL A 8 -15.36 -5.88 -11.00
CA VAL A 8 -14.08 -6.58 -11.05
C VAL A 8 -14.21 -7.88 -10.25
N THR A 9 -14.14 -9.02 -10.93
CA THR A 9 -14.13 -10.32 -10.26
C THR A 9 -12.94 -10.36 -9.29
N ALA A 10 -13.21 -10.54 -8.00
CA ALA A 10 -12.23 -10.46 -6.92
C ALA A 10 -11.01 -11.39 -7.08
N GLN A 11 -11.07 -12.35 -8.01
CA GLN A 11 -10.03 -13.33 -8.28
C GLN A 11 -8.88 -12.80 -9.15
N ASN A 12 -9.11 -11.81 -10.01
CA ASN A 12 -8.04 -11.26 -10.85
C ASN A 12 -7.14 -10.29 -10.06
N ALA A 13 -5.92 -10.03 -10.56
CA ALA A 13 -4.94 -9.19 -9.85
C ALA A 13 -5.48 -7.78 -9.52
N LEU A 14 -6.30 -7.22 -10.41
CA LEU A 14 -6.94 -5.92 -10.21
C LEU A 14 -7.97 -5.96 -9.09
N GLY A 15 -8.81 -6.99 -9.03
CA GLY A 15 -9.81 -7.19 -7.98
C GLY A 15 -9.15 -7.35 -6.61
N LYS A 16 -8.04 -8.09 -6.53
CA LYS A 16 -7.22 -8.17 -5.31
C LYS A 16 -6.67 -6.81 -4.90
N ALA A 17 -6.14 -6.03 -5.84
CA ALA A 17 -5.62 -4.70 -5.57
C ALA A 17 -6.72 -3.73 -5.07
N ILE A 18 -7.89 -3.75 -5.70
CA ILE A 18 -9.04 -2.93 -5.29
C ILE A 18 -9.54 -3.33 -3.90
N ASN A 19 -9.66 -4.63 -3.61
CA ASN A 19 -10.06 -5.11 -2.29
C ASN A 19 -9.03 -4.73 -1.22
N TYR A 20 -7.73 -4.82 -1.55
CA TYR A 20 -6.66 -4.39 -0.66
C TYR A 20 -6.73 -2.89 -0.37
N LEU A 21 -6.94 -2.06 -1.40
CA LEU A 21 -7.13 -0.62 -1.26
C LEU A 21 -8.33 -0.31 -0.36
N ALA A 22 -9.49 -0.92 -0.65
CA ALA A 22 -10.72 -0.69 0.09
C ALA A 22 -10.61 -1.08 1.57
N SER A 23 -10.01 -2.24 1.86
CA SER A 23 -9.82 -2.73 3.24
C SER A 23 -8.81 -1.93 4.06
N ASN A 24 -7.94 -1.15 3.41
CA ASN A 24 -6.94 -0.32 4.08
C ASN A 24 -7.20 1.19 3.95
N TRP A 25 -8.33 1.60 3.37
CA TRP A 25 -8.62 3.00 3.05
C TRP A 25 -8.49 3.94 4.26
N SER A 26 -9.02 3.55 5.41
CA SER A 26 -8.94 4.34 6.65
C SER A 26 -7.52 4.60 7.14
N LYS A 27 -6.58 3.70 6.83
CA LYS A 27 -5.15 3.91 7.13
C LYS A 27 -4.50 4.83 6.12
N LEU A 28 -4.90 4.72 4.86
CA LEU A 28 -4.34 5.50 3.75
C LEU A 28 -4.75 6.96 3.79
N GLU A 29 -5.94 7.29 4.29
CA GLU A 29 -6.40 8.69 4.36
C GLU A 29 -5.88 9.46 5.59
N ARG A 30 -5.24 8.77 6.55
CA ARG A 30 -4.80 9.33 7.83
C ARG A 30 -3.84 10.52 7.69
N TYR A 31 -3.07 10.60 6.61
CA TYR A 31 -2.19 11.75 6.35
C TYR A 31 -2.95 13.05 6.08
N VAL A 32 -4.23 12.98 5.68
CA VAL A 32 -5.09 14.15 5.49
C VAL A 32 -5.56 14.70 6.84
N GLU A 33 -5.68 13.82 7.85
CA GLU A 33 -6.11 14.17 9.20
C GLU A 33 -4.96 14.75 10.03
N GLU A 34 -3.73 14.23 9.85
CA GLU A 34 -2.56 14.57 10.64
C GLU A 34 -1.42 15.07 9.73
N GLY A 35 -1.22 16.39 9.66
CA GLY A 35 -0.29 17.01 8.70
C GLY A 35 1.20 16.69 8.90
N PHE A 36 1.58 16.04 10.00
CA PHE A 36 2.95 15.56 10.21
C PHE A 36 3.21 14.19 9.57
N LEU A 37 2.17 13.47 9.16
CA LEU A 37 2.32 12.20 8.46
C LEU A 37 2.63 12.47 6.98
N PRO A 38 3.70 11.86 6.42
CA PRO A 38 4.00 12.00 5.00
C PRO A 38 2.94 11.28 4.16
N MET A 39 2.60 11.85 3.00
CA MET A 39 1.74 11.21 2.00
C MET A 39 2.46 10.02 1.32
N ASP A 40 3.79 10.00 1.35
CA ASP A 40 4.61 8.95 0.77
C ASP A 40 5.14 7.94 1.80
N ASN A 41 5.58 6.79 1.30
CA ASN A 41 6.14 5.71 2.12
C ASN A 41 7.69 5.71 2.13
N ASN A 42 8.33 6.81 1.72
CA ASN A 42 9.78 6.83 1.48
C ASN A 42 10.60 6.50 2.74
N ALA A 43 10.11 6.88 3.92
CA ALA A 43 10.77 6.58 5.18
C ALA A 43 10.85 5.06 5.43
N ALA A 44 9.74 4.34 5.25
CA ALA A 44 9.72 2.89 5.43
C ALA A 44 10.54 2.16 4.36
N GLU A 45 10.46 2.61 3.10
CA GLU A 45 11.26 2.05 2.01
C GLU A 45 12.77 2.23 2.24
N ARG A 46 13.18 3.40 2.71
CA ARG A 46 14.58 3.63 3.10
C ARG A 46 15.01 2.75 4.27
N ALA A 47 14.12 2.52 5.24
CA ALA A 47 14.43 1.67 6.39
C ALA A 47 14.59 0.19 6.00
N ILE A 48 13.79 -0.32 5.06
CA ILE A 48 13.85 -1.73 4.62
C ILE A 48 14.94 -1.98 3.56
N ARG A 49 15.34 -0.96 2.79
CA ARG A 49 16.30 -1.08 1.68
C ARG A 49 17.65 -1.73 2.07
N PRO A 50 18.32 -1.39 3.18
CA PRO A 50 19.59 -2.02 3.57
C PRO A 50 19.46 -3.54 3.75
N PHE A 51 18.34 -4.00 4.32
CA PHE A 51 18.07 -5.42 4.51
C PHE A 51 17.87 -6.15 3.17
N VAL A 52 17.07 -5.56 2.27
CA VAL A 52 16.79 -6.15 0.95
C VAL A 52 18.06 -6.24 0.10
N ILE A 53 18.90 -5.21 0.10
CA ILE A 53 20.18 -5.20 -0.61
C ILE A 53 21.15 -6.21 0.03
N GLY A 54 21.25 -6.24 1.36
CA GLY A 54 22.11 -7.18 2.07
C GLY A 54 21.77 -8.63 1.75
N ARG A 55 20.48 -8.99 1.71
CA ARG A 55 20.01 -10.33 1.34
C ARG A 55 20.43 -10.75 -0.07
N LYS A 56 20.48 -9.82 -1.03
CA LYS A 56 20.93 -10.09 -2.41
C LYS A 56 22.44 -10.35 -2.48
N ASN A 57 23.23 -9.81 -1.55
CA ASN A 57 24.68 -9.94 -1.53
C ASN A 57 25.19 -11.11 -0.69
N TRP A 58 24.32 -11.76 0.10
CA TRP A 58 24.67 -12.87 1.00
C TRP A 58 24.18 -14.25 0.50
N LEU A 59 23.48 -14.31 -0.62
CA LEU A 59 23.13 -15.52 -1.38
C LEU A 59 23.94 -15.56 -2.67
#